data_AF-A0A0F8ZCC8-F1
#
_entry.id   AF-A0A0F8ZCC8-F1
#
_cell.length_a   1.000
_cell.length_b   1.000
_cell.length_c   1.000
_cell.angle_alpha   90.00
_cell.angle_beta   90.00
_cell.angle_gamma   90.00
#
_symmetry.space_group_name_H-M   'P 1'
#
loop_
_entity.id
_entity.type
_entity.pdbx_description
1 polymer ?
#
loop_
_entity_poly.entity_id
_entity_poly.type
_entity_poly.pdbx_seq_one_letter_code
_entity_poly.pdbx_strand_id
1 'polypeptide(L)' 'MEDRPREKMLSKGLGSLSNAELLAILIRSGGPETSAVELARQIMKQSGNNLQELGRKNISDLM' A
#
# COMPACT_ATOMS: atom_id res chain seq x y z
N MET A 1 16.95 -5.52 -4.61
CA MET A 1 16.09 -6.08 -3.55
C MET A 1 15.61 -4.89 -2.75
N GLU A 2 14.36 -4.44 -2.92
CA GLU A 2 13.82 -3.38 -2.05
C GLU A 2 13.60 -3.95 -0.65
N ASP A 3 13.98 -3.18 0.38
CA ASP A 3 13.73 -3.53 1.78
C ASP A 3 12.23 -3.78 1.98
N ARG A 4 11.85 -4.81 2.75
CA ARG A 4 10.42 -4.99 3.07
C ARG A 4 9.93 -3.77 3.84
N PRO A 5 8.66 -3.35 3.71
CA PRO A 5 8.18 -2.12 4.34
C PRO A 5 8.52 -1.99 5.83
N ARG A 6 8.43 -3.09 6.59
CA ARG A 6 8.79 -3.09 8.02
C ARG A 6 10.29 -2.94 8.26
N GLU A 7 11.13 -3.54 7.43
CA GLU A 7 12.59 -3.44 7.50
C GLU A 7 13.05 -2.01 7.13
N LYS A 8 12.44 -1.44 6.09
CA LYS A 8 12.63 -0.04 5.69
C LYS A 8 12.21 0.93 6.78
N MET A 9 11.06 0.68 7.43
CA MET A 9 10.58 1.47 8.57
C MET A 9 11.58 1.48 9.72
N LEU A 10 12.15 0.33 10.06
CA LEU A 10 13.12 0.20 11.15
C LEU A 10 14.46 0.87 10.82
N SER A 11 14.90 0.81 9.56
CA SER A 11 16.21 1.34 9.14
C SER A 11 16.20 2.83 8.78
N LYS A 12 15.11 3.32 8.17
CA LYS A 12 15.01 4.67 7.58
C LYS A 12 13.89 5.52 8.21
N GLY A 13 13.13 4.96 9.14
CA GLY A 13 11.99 5.62 9.80
C GLY A 13 10.71 5.63 8.96
N LEU A 14 9.60 6.00 9.62
CA LEU A 14 8.26 6.02 9.02
C LEU A 14 8.15 6.92 7.78
N GLY A 15 8.81 8.08 7.77
CA GLY A 15 8.75 9.04 6.67
C GLY A 15 9.39 8.56 5.37
N SER A 16 10.12 7.44 5.39
CA SER A 16 10.71 6.83 4.20
C SER A 16 9.72 5.95 3.42
N LEU A 17 8.59 5.59 4.03
CA LEU A 17 7.56 4.73 3.44
C LEU A 17 6.65 5.53 2.53
N SER A 18 6.34 4.96 1.37
CA SER A 18 5.28 5.43 0.51
C SER A 18 3.90 5.06 1.09
N ASN A 19 2.86 5.76 0.64
CA ASN A 19 1.48 5.45 0.99
C ASN A 19 1.09 4.00 0.68
N ALA A 20 1.61 3.44 -0.42
CA ALA A 20 1.40 2.04 -0.76
C ALA A 20 2.08 1.09 0.24
N GLU A 21 3.30 1.41 0.71
CA GLU A 21 3.99 0.60 1.72
C GLU A 21 3.30 0.66 3.08
N LEU A 22 2.79 1.84 3.48
CA LEU A 22 1.97 1.99 4.68
C LEU A 22 0.69 1.16 4.59
N LEU A 23 -0.02 1.24 3.46
CA LEU A 23 -1.21 0.45 3.21
C LEU A 23 -0.91 -1.07 3.21
N ALA A 24 0.22 -1.48 2.63
CA ALA A 24 0.67 -2.87 2.64
C ALA A 24 0.91 -3.40 4.06
N ILE A 25 1.43 -2.56 4.96
CA ILE A 25 1.60 -2.92 6.38
C ILE A 25 0.25 -3.13 7.06
N LEU A 26 -0.75 -2.28 6.76
CA LEU A 26 -2.09 -2.34 7.34
C LEU A 26 -2.86 -3.60 6.89
N ILE A 27 -2.88 -3.87 5.58
CA ILE A 27 -3.60 -5.04 5.04
C ILE A 27 -2.91 -6.37 5.39
N ARG A 28 -1.63 -6.33 5.77
CA ARG A 28 -0.80 -7.44 6.30
C ARG A 28 -0.51 -8.59 5.34
N SER A 29 -1.40 -8.87 4.39
CA SER A 29 -1.29 -9.92 3.39
C SER A 29 -1.84 -9.43 2.05
N GLY A 30 -1.33 -10.02 0.97
CA GLY A 30 -1.86 -9.81 -0.37
C GLY A 30 -2.84 -10.91 -0.77
N GLY A 31 -2.98 -11.10 -2.08
CA GLY A 31 -3.77 -12.18 -2.68
C GLY A 31 -2.94 -13.44 -2.98
N PRO A 32 -3.55 -14.47 -3.59
CA PRO A 32 -2.87 -15.73 -3.93
C PRO A 32 -1.59 -15.53 -4.76
N GLU A 33 -1.64 -14.65 -5.75
CA GLU A 33 -0.56 -14.38 -6.71
C GLU A 33 0.11 -13.01 -6.51
N THR A 34 -0.33 -12.24 -5.51
CA THR A 34 -0.02 -10.81 -5.40
C THR A 34 0.45 -10.48 -3.99
N SER A 35 1.63 -9.88 -3.84
CA SER A 35 2.10 -9.47 -2.51
C SER A 35 1.25 -8.33 -1.92
N ALA A 36 1.30 -8.14 -0.60
CA ALA A 36 0.62 -7.02 0.05
C ALA A 36 1.06 -5.65 -0.52
N VAL A 37 2.34 -5.52 -0.88
CA VAL A 37 2.88 -4.29 -1.49
C VAL A 37 2.30 -4.09 -2.89
N GLU A 38 2.26 -5.15 -3.68
CA GLU A 38 1.74 -5.10 -5.05
C GLU A 38 0.24 -4.75 -5.06
N LEU A 39 -0.54 -5.39 -4.18
CA LEU A 39 -1.96 -5.10 -4.00
C LEU A 39 -2.19 -3.66 -3.53
N ALA A 40 -1.44 -3.19 -2.54
CA ALA A 40 -1.53 -1.82 -2.07
C ALA A 40 -1.16 -0.78 -3.15
N ARG A 41 -0.15 -1.08 -3.99
CA ARG A 41 0.20 -0.25 -5.15
C ARG A 41 -0.94 -0.18 -6.16
N GLN A 42 -1.63 -1.29 -6.44
CA GLN A 42 -2.79 -1.31 -7.33
C GLN A 42 -3.94 -0.46 -6.78
N ILE A 43 -4.28 -0.60 -5.50
CA ILE A 43 -5.32 0.19 -4.83
C ILE A 43 -5.00 1.70 -4.90
N MET A 44 -3.74 2.06 -4.60
CA MET A 44 -3.28 3.45 -4.69
C MET A 44 -3.36 3.97 -6.12
N LYS A 45 -2.97 3.17 -7.12
CA LYS A 45 -3.03 3.55 -8.53
C LYS A 45 -4.46 3.81 -9.00
N GLN A 46 -5.41 2.96 -8.61
CA GLN A 46 -6.84 3.18 -8.90
C GLN A 46 -7.38 4.46 -8.26
N SER A 47 -6.72 4.96 -7.21
CA SER A 47 -7.08 6.18 -6.49
C SER A 47 -6.21 7.38 -6.91
N GLY A 48 -5.56 7.32 -8.07
CA GLY A 48 -4.71 8.41 -8.58
C GLY A 48 -3.50 8.70 -7.70
N ASN A 49 -3.00 7.70 -6.97
CA ASN A 49 -1.96 7.83 -5.94
C ASN A 49 -2.31 8.81 -4.81
N ASN A 50 -3.59 9.07 -4.57
CA ASN A 50 -4.07 9.98 -3.53
C ASN A 50 -4.86 9.22 -2.45
N LEU A 51 -4.37 9.26 -1.21
CA LEU A 51 -5.02 8.62 -0.05
C LEU A 51 -6.38 9.23 0.28
N GLN A 52 -6.56 10.54 0.07
CA GLN A 52 -7.82 11.22 0.34
C GLN A 52 -8.92 10.75 -0.62
N GLU A 53 -8.55 10.54 -1.89
CA GLU A 53 -9.45 10.00 -2.90
C GLU A 53 -9.77 8.52 -2.62
N LEU A 54 -8.78 7.72 -2.19
CA LEU A 54 -9.03 6.35 -1.73
C LEU A 54 -10.06 6.31 -0.58
N GLY A 55 -9.93 7.20 0.40
CA GLY A 55 -10.84 7.27 1.55
C GLY A 55 -12.29 7.69 1.20
N ARG A 56 -12.51 8.22 -0.01
CA ARG A 56 -13.84 8.61 -0.53
C ARG A 56 -14.49 7.55 -1.40
N LYS A 57 -13.72 6.56 -1.86
CA LYS A 57 -14.22 5.48 -2.72
C LYS A 57 -15.06 4.49 -1.94
N ASN A 58 -16.10 3.98 -2.59
CA ASN A 58 -16.83 2.80 -2.14
C ASN A 58 -16.10 1.54 -2.57
N ILE A 59 -16.47 0.40 -1.98
CA ILE A 59 -15.94 -0.92 -2.37
C ILE A 59 -16.18 -1.17 -3.87
N SER A 60 -17.33 -0.73 -4.39
CA SER A 60 -17.68 -0.82 -5.81
C SER A 60 -16.70 -0.11 -6.75
N ASP A 61 -16.02 0.94 -6.27
CA ASP A 61 -15.07 1.75 -7.05
C ASP A 61 -13.65 1.16 -7.04
N LEU A 62 -13.47 0.03 -6.35
CA LEU A 62 -12.23 -0.75 -6.21
C LEU A 62 -12.30 -2.13 -6.89
N MET A 63 -13.50 -2.54 -7.34
CA MET A 63 -13.73 -3.80 -8.05
C MET A 63 -13.59 -3.65 -9.57
#